data_AF-A0A1X1UGH5-F1
#
_entry.id   AF-A0A1X1UGH5-F1
#
_cell.length_a   1.000
_cell.length_b   1.000
_cell.length_c   1.000
_cell.angle_alpha   90.00
_cell.angle_beta   90.00
_cell.angle_gamma   90.00
#
_symmetry.space_group_name_H-M   'P 1'
#
loop_
_entity.id
_entity.type
_entity.pdbx_description
1 polymer ?
#
loop_
_entity_poly.entity_id
_entity_poly.type
_entity_poly.pdbx_seq_one_letter_code
_entity_poly.pdbx_strand_id
1 'polypeptide(L)'
;MREPIDWIRAVFLGAISGGFLWAIMLTVPFSAIHGDKAMRDFYTFVSAVSIGVITVGIILYSRARTALWRSTAVGIILAPLTGWSVLLFVTLTVVMPMHGAH
;
A
#
# COMPACT_ATOMS: atom_id res chain seq x y z
N MET A 1 -26.02 17.65 -4.65
CA MET A 1 -24.81 17.62 -3.80
C MET A 1 -24.42 16.16 -3.65
N ARG A 2 -23.15 15.78 -3.90
CA ARG A 2 -22.72 14.39 -3.71
C ARG A 2 -22.70 14.09 -2.21
N GLU A 3 -23.23 12.94 -1.80
CA GLU A 3 -23.20 12.50 -0.40
C GLU A 3 -21.76 12.56 0.15
N PRO A 4 -21.58 13.04 1.40
CA PRO A 4 -20.28 13.14 2.04
C PRO A 4 -19.64 11.74 2.19
N ILE A 5 -18.31 11.69 2.08
CA ILE A 5 -17.54 10.46 2.23
C ILE A 5 -17.54 10.08 3.71
N ASP A 6 -17.94 8.84 4.01
CA ASP A 6 -17.75 8.24 5.33
C ASP A 6 -16.29 7.85 5.52
N TRP A 7 -15.55 8.74 6.20
CA TRP A 7 -14.12 8.58 6.46
C TRP A 7 -13.82 7.46 7.45
N ILE A 8 -14.69 7.19 8.42
CA ILE A 8 -14.47 6.11 9.40
C ILE A 8 -14.41 4.79 8.65
N ARG A 9 -15.40 4.54 7.80
CA ARG A 9 -15.47 3.32 7.02
C ARG A 9 -14.33 3.20 6.00
N ALA A 10 -13.96 4.30 5.35
CA ALA A 10 -12.82 4.34 4.44
C ALA A 10 -11.51 3.93 5.15
N VAL A 11 -11.26 4.49 6.33
CA VAL A 11 -10.05 4.21 7.12
C VAL A 11 -10.06 2.78 7.65
N PHE A 12 -11.18 2.30 8.20
CA PHE A 12 -11.27 0.92 8.71
C PHE A 12 -11.06 -0.12 7.59
N LEU A 13 -11.75 0.03 6.46
CA LEU A 13 -11.57 -0.88 5.33
C LEU A 13 -10.17 -0.77 4.74
N GLY A 14 -9.64 0.45 4.61
CA GLY A 14 -8.27 0.68 4.14
C GLY A 14 -7.23 0.05 5.06
N ALA A 15 -7.40 0.12 6.38
CA ALA A 15 -6.49 -0.47 7.36
C ALA A 15 -6.52 -2.00 7.32
N ILE A 16 -7.71 -2.61 7.27
CA ILE A 16 -7.86 -4.08 7.21
C ILE A 16 -7.31 -4.62 5.89
N SER A 17 -7.76 -4.05 4.76
CA SER A 17 -7.32 -4.49 3.44
C SER A 17 -5.84 -4.20 3.21
N GLY A 18 -5.35 -3.04 3.66
CA GLY A 18 -3.94 -2.69 3.60
C GLY A 18 -3.09 -3.61 4.45
N GLY A 19 -3.45 -3.87 5.70
CA GLY A 19 -2.72 -4.79 6.57
C GLY A 19 -2.63 -6.19 5.98
N PHE A 20 -3.73 -6.71 5.45
CA PHE A 20 -3.76 -8.02 4.77
C PHE A 20 -2.88 -8.04 3.52
N LEU A 21 -2.99 -7.01 2.67
CA LEU A 21 -2.23 -6.91 1.43
C LEU A 21 -0.73 -6.78 1.70
N TRP A 22 -0.36 -6.01 2.71
CA TRP A 22 1.03 -5.86 3.17
C TRP A 22 1.58 -7.13 3.81
N ALA A 23 0.79 -7.85 4.59
CA ALA A 23 1.21 -9.13 5.16
C ALA A 23 1.63 -10.11 4.05
N ILE A 24 0.85 -10.20 2.97
CA ILE A 24 1.17 -11.02 1.79
C ILE A 24 2.40 -10.48 1.07
N MET A 25 2.44 -9.16 0.80
CA MET A 25 3.57 -8.52 0.12
C MET A 25 4.90 -8.68 0.85
N LEU A 26 4.91 -8.84 2.17
CA LEU A 26 6.12 -9.05 2.95
C LEU A 26 6.50 -10.53 3.05
N THR A 27 5.52 -11.42 3.20
CA THR A 27 5.77 -12.87 3.38
C THR A 27 6.15 -13.58 2.09
N VAL A 28 5.50 -13.26 0.97
CA VAL A 28 5.76 -13.90 -0.33
C VAL A 28 7.22 -13.72 -0.79
N PRO A 29 7.77 -12.50 -0.83
CA PRO A 29 9.16 -12.30 -1.22
C PRO A 29 10.16 -12.82 -0.18
N PHE A 30 9.84 -12.80 1.12
CA PHE A 30 10.74 -13.37 2.13
C PHE A 30 11.04 -14.86 1.87
N SER A 31 10.08 -15.61 1.34
CA SER A 31 10.28 -17.02 0.98
C SER A 31 10.91 -17.24 -0.40
N ALA A 32 10.79 -16.28 -1.32
CA ALA A 32 11.20 -16.43 -2.72
C ALA A 32 12.57 -15.79 -3.03
N ILE A 33 13.03 -14.89 -2.17
CA ILE A 33 14.15 -14.03 -2.47
C ILE A 33 15.38 -14.46 -1.66
N HIS A 34 16.35 -15.11 -2.33
CA HIS A 34 17.68 -15.40 -1.80
C HIS A 34 18.74 -14.76 -2.73
N GLY A 35 19.62 -13.91 -2.19
CA GLY A 35 20.79 -13.36 -2.89
C GLY A 35 20.76 -11.84 -3.16
N ASP A 36 21.85 -11.27 -3.65
CA ASP A 36 22.09 -9.81 -3.72
C ASP A 36 21.11 -8.99 -4.58
N LYS A 37 20.32 -9.63 -5.46
CA LYS A 37 19.26 -8.95 -6.25
C LYS A 37 17.94 -8.80 -5.48
N ALA A 38 17.93 -9.28 -4.24
CA ALA A 38 16.77 -9.40 -3.39
C ALA A 38 15.95 -8.13 -3.20
N MET A 39 16.63 -7.04 -2.83
CA MET A 39 15.96 -5.78 -2.57
C MET A 39 15.32 -5.21 -3.83
N ARG A 40 16.02 -5.28 -4.97
CA ARG A 40 15.51 -4.74 -6.22
C ARG A 40 14.24 -5.47 -6.68
N ASP A 41 14.24 -6.79 -6.60
CA ASP A 41 13.08 -7.60 -6.98
C ASP A 41 11.91 -7.38 -6.02
N PHE A 42 12.19 -7.25 -4.72
CA PHE A 42 11.19 -6.88 -3.71
C PHE A 42 10.51 -5.54 -4.02
N TYR A 43 11.29 -4.46 -4.19
CA TYR A 43 10.73 -3.13 -4.48
C TYR A 43 9.99 -3.11 -5.82
N THR A 44 10.47 -3.84 -6.83
CA THR A 44 9.81 -3.94 -8.14
C THR A 44 8.45 -4.63 -8.00
N PHE A 45 8.38 -5.75 -7.28
CA PHE A 45 7.14 -6.47 -7.02
C PHE A 45 6.14 -5.63 -6.23
N VAL A 46 6.58 -5.04 -5.11
CA VAL A 46 5.73 -4.19 -4.26
C VAL A 46 5.21 -2.99 -5.05
N SER A 47 6.05 -2.37 -5.88
CA SER A 47 5.65 -1.25 -6.75
C SER A 47 4.60 -1.68 -7.77
N ALA A 48 4.82 -2.79 -8.48
CA ALA A 48 3.90 -3.28 -9.50
C ALA A 48 2.51 -3.58 -8.91
N VAL A 49 2.45 -4.28 -7.77
CA VAL A 49 1.18 -4.59 -7.11
C VAL A 49 0.53 -3.32 -6.55
N SER A 50 1.31 -2.39 -5.98
CA SER A 50 0.78 -1.11 -5.49
C SER A 50 0.13 -0.29 -6.60
N ILE A 51 0.78 -0.20 -7.77
CA ILE A 51 0.22 0.47 -8.96
C ILE A 51 -1.09 -0.20 -9.38
N GLY A 52 -1.14 -1.53 -9.41
CA GLY A 52 -2.36 -2.27 -9.71
C GLY A 52 -3.51 -1.95 -8.76
N VAL A 53 -3.25 -1.97 -7.44
CA VAL A 53 -4.24 -1.66 -6.40
C VAL A 53 -4.73 -0.21 -6.49
N ILE A 54 -3.81 0.75 -6.68
CA ILE A 54 -4.16 2.16 -6.86
C ILE A 54 -5.01 2.34 -8.11
N THR A 55 -4.65 1.69 -9.23
CA THR A 55 -5.40 1.77 -10.49
C THR A 55 -6.83 1.24 -10.31
N VAL A 56 -6.99 0.09 -9.64
CA VAL A 56 -8.31 -0.47 -9.31
C VAL A 56 -9.11 0.48 -8.42
N GLY A 57 -8.47 1.05 -7.39
CA GLY A 57 -9.09 2.04 -6.50
C GLY A 57 -9.56 3.29 -7.25
N ILE A 58 -8.76 3.83 -8.17
CA ILE A 58 -9.12 4.99 -9.00
C ILE A 58 -10.30 4.66 -9.92
N ILE A 59 -10.27 3.49 -10.58
CA ILE A 59 -11.37 3.04 -11.44
C ILE A 59 -12.66 2.91 -10.62
N LEU A 60 -12.60 2.27 -9.45
CA LEU A 60 -13.75 2.15 -8.53
C LEU A 60 -14.25 3.51 -8.08
N TYR A 61 -13.37 4.43 -7.71
CA TYR A 61 -13.74 5.79 -7.30
C TYR A 61 -14.41 6.57 -8.43
N SER A 62 -13.91 6.44 -9.66
CA SER A 62 -14.47 7.11 -10.85
C SER A 62 -15.86 6.59 -11.22
N ARG A 63 -16.13 5.30 -10.99
CA ARG A 63 -17.41 4.65 -11.29
C ARG A 63 -18.41 4.68 -10.12
N ALA A 64 -17.96 5.01 -8.91
CA ALA A 64 -18.79 5.00 -7.73
C ALA A 64 -19.85 6.12 -7.77
N ARG A 65 -21.13 5.72 -7.81
CA ARG A 65 -22.26 6.66 -7.77
C ARG A 65 -22.74 7.01 -6.36
N THR A 66 -22.44 6.18 -5.36
CA THR A 66 -22.85 6.38 -3.97
C THR A 66 -21.66 6.69 -3.07
N ALA A 67 -21.89 7.39 -1.94
CA ALA A 67 -20.83 7.70 -0.98
C ALA A 67 -20.14 6.44 -0.44
N LEU A 68 -20.88 5.35 -0.34
CA LEU A 68 -20.45 4.04 0.18
C LEU A 68 -19.34 3.41 -0.68
N TRP A 69 -19.47 3.48 -2.00
CA TRP A 69 -18.45 2.99 -2.93
C TRP A 69 -17.26 3.95 -3.03
N ARG A 70 -17.49 5.26 -2.89
CA ARG A 70 -16.42 6.26 -2.89
C ARG A 70 -15.52 6.12 -1.65
N SER A 71 -16.08 5.94 -0.46
CA SER A 71 -15.31 5.73 0.77
C SER A 71 -14.47 4.45 0.70
N THR A 72 -15.05 3.37 0.19
CA THR A 72 -14.35 2.10 0.00
C THR A 72 -13.19 2.24 -0.99
N ALA A 73 -13.40 2.93 -2.11
CA ALA A 73 -12.36 3.16 -3.10
C ALA A 73 -11.20 4.01 -2.56
N VAL A 74 -11.50 5.03 -1.73
CA VAL A 74 -10.47 5.83 -1.04
C VAL A 74 -9.68 4.95 -0.06
N GLY A 75 -10.33 4.06 0.68
CA GLY A 75 -9.66 3.09 1.55
C GLY A 75 -8.69 2.18 0.79
N ILE A 76 -9.08 1.69 -0.39
CA ILE A 76 -8.23 0.85 -1.26
C ILE A 76 -7.00 1.63 -1.75
N ILE A 77 -7.13 2.92 -2.08
CA ILE A 77 -6.00 3.76 -2.52
C ILE A 77 -5.05 4.05 -1.35
N LEU A 78 -5.60 4.28 -0.14
CA LEU A 78 -4.80 4.57 1.05
C LEU A 78 -3.99 3.37 1.53
N ALA A 79 -4.53 2.14 1.39
CA ALA A 79 -3.88 0.90 1.80
C ALA A 79 -2.42 0.71 1.32
N PRO A 80 -2.08 0.85 0.02
CA PRO A 80 -0.69 0.77 -0.42
C PRO A 80 0.13 1.99 0.03
N LEU A 81 -0.45 3.19 0.03
CA LEU A 81 0.26 4.43 0.38
C LEU A 81 0.72 4.46 1.85
N THR A 82 -0.07 3.91 2.78
CA THR A 82 0.31 3.84 4.19
C THR A 82 1.51 2.95 4.40
N GLY A 83 1.55 1.76 3.80
CA GLY A 83 2.72 0.90 3.96
C GLY A 83 3.95 1.38 3.18
N TRP A 84 3.78 2.10 2.06
CA TRP A 84 4.90 2.81 1.43
C TRP A 84 5.47 3.89 2.35
N SER A 85 4.62 4.64 3.06
CA SER A 85 5.05 5.62 4.05
C SER A 85 5.90 4.97 5.15
N VAL A 86 5.49 3.79 5.63
CA VAL A 86 6.25 3.01 6.63
C VAL A 86 7.57 2.50 6.05
N LEU A 87 7.58 1.92 4.85
CA LEU A 87 8.81 1.45 4.20
C LEU A 87 9.81 2.59 3.98
N LEU A 88 9.34 3.74 3.49
CA LEU A 88 10.19 4.92 3.28
C LEU A 88 10.75 5.40 4.62
N PHE A 89 9.91 5.49 5.65
CA PHE A 89 10.34 5.88 6.99
C PHE A 89 11.43 4.94 7.53
N VAL A 90 11.21 3.62 7.49
CA VAL A 90 12.19 2.63 7.95
C VAL A 90 13.48 2.69 7.12
N THR A 91 13.37 2.82 5.80
CA THR A 91 14.55 2.88 4.92
C THR A 91 15.40 4.13 5.22
N LEU A 92 14.76 5.29 5.36
CA LEU A 92 15.44 6.56 5.61
C LEU A 92 16.01 6.67 7.04
N THR A 93 15.30 6.16 8.05
CA THR A 93 15.68 6.35 9.46
C THR A 93 16.51 5.21 10.04
N VAL A 94 16.42 4.00 9.46
CA VAL A 94 17.10 2.82 9.98
C VAL A 94 18.17 2.33 9.00
N VAL A 95 17.81 2.13 7.73
CA VAL A 95 18.71 1.47 6.77
C VAL A 95 19.84 2.41 6.30
N MET A 96 19.53 3.65 5.92
CA MET A 96 20.55 4.59 5.43
C MET A 96 21.57 4.99 6.50
N PRO A 97 21.20 5.31 7.76
CA PRO A 97 22.17 5.66 8.80
C PRO A 97 23.11 4.49 9.13
N MET A 98 22.62 3.25 9.10
CA MET A 98 23.48 2.07 9.34
C MET A 98 24.54 1.86 8.25
N HIS A 99 24.28 2.27 7.00
CA HIS A 99 25.27 2.17 5.92
C HIS A 99 26.30 3.32 5.94
N GLY A 100 26.00 4.43 6.62
CA GLY A 100 26.94 5.56 6.79
C GLY A 100 27.84 5.45 8.04
N ALA A 101 27.66 4.42 8.86
CA ALA A 101 28.42 4.18 10.10
C ALA A 101 29.57 3.16 9.93
N HIS A 102 29.80 2.67 8.72
CA HIS A 102 30.93 1.83 8.31
C HIS A 102 31.85 2.58 7.35
#